data_AF-A0A917DCF8-F1
#
_entry.id   AF-A0A917DCF8-F1
#
_cell.length_a   1.000
_cell.length_b   1.000
_cell.length_c   1.000
_cell.angle_alpha   90.00
_cell.angle_beta   90.00
_cell.angle_gamma   90.00
#
_symmetry.space_group_name_H-M   'P 1'
#
loop_
_entity.id
_entity.type
_entity.pdbx_description
1 polymer ?
#
loop_
_entity_poly.entity_id
_entity_poly.type
_entity_poly.pdbx_seq_one_letter_code
_entity_poly.pdbx_strand_id
1 'polypeptide(L)'
;MATTIHNLRKKPLLVFTLNENNFHLIDDDTPSNKGEYKYNSITSISLIKGKTNWIVSIFSLVIDFIFDLGSFSNYKEKDKLIIQTKDSEIEILLFKVDKKEVEALVLNLQKLVNK
;
A
#
# COMPACT_ATOMS: atom_id res chain seq x y z
N MET A 1 -21.01 7.71 4.86
CA MET A 1 -19.55 7.75 4.61
C MET A 1 -19.18 6.43 3.97
N ALA A 2 -18.48 6.44 2.84
CA ALA A 2 -18.24 5.23 2.05
C ALA A 2 -16.95 4.55 2.51
N THR A 3 -17.07 3.35 3.08
CA THR A 3 -15.92 2.47 3.35
C THR A 3 -15.47 1.83 2.04
N THR A 4 -14.19 1.94 1.72
CA THR A 4 -13.61 1.33 0.52
C THR A 4 -12.75 0.13 0.91
N ILE A 5 -13.03 -1.04 0.33
CA ILE A 5 -12.30 -2.26 0.64
C ILE A 5 -11.42 -2.62 -0.56
N HIS A 6 -10.13 -2.80 -0.30
CA HIS A 6 -9.14 -3.28 -1.27
C HIS A 6 -8.68 -4.68 -0.87
N ASN A 7 -9.13 -5.68 -1.63
CA ASN A 7 -8.78 -7.09 -1.42
C ASN A 7 -7.56 -7.43 -2.27
N LEU A 8 -6.36 -7.26 -1.70
CA LEU A 8 -5.11 -7.42 -2.42
C LEU A 8 -4.76 -8.89 -2.67
N ARG A 9 -5.01 -9.77 -1.70
CA ARG A 9 -4.69 -11.20 -1.83
C ARG A 9 -5.63 -12.07 -0.99
N LYS A 10 -6.01 -13.23 -1.54
CA LYS A 10 -6.87 -14.21 -0.84
C LYS A 10 -6.11 -15.15 0.10
N LYS A 11 -4.84 -15.48 -0.20
CA LYS A 11 -4.01 -16.38 0.62
C LYS A 11 -2.51 -16.09 0.43
N PRO A 12 -1.75 -15.78 1.51
CA PRO A 12 -2.25 -15.31 2.81
C PRO A 12 -3.16 -14.08 2.63
N LEU A 13 -4.20 -13.94 3.46
CA LEU A 13 -5.15 -12.84 3.33
C LEU A 13 -4.44 -11.50 3.48
N LEU A 14 -4.63 -10.60 2.52
CA LEU A 14 -4.16 -9.22 2.59
C LEU A 14 -5.29 -8.30 2.16
N VAL A 15 -5.83 -7.54 3.10
CA VAL A 15 -7.00 -6.68 2.89
C VAL A 15 -6.81 -5.35 3.60
N PHE A 16 -7.16 -4.28 2.89
CA PHE A 16 -7.25 -2.94 3.44
C PHE A 16 -8.70 -2.49 3.46
N THR A 17 -9.16 -2.01 4.60
CA THR A 17 -10.47 -1.36 4.74
C THR A 17 -10.23 0.11 5.04
N LEU A 18 -10.49 0.97 4.06
CA LEU A 18 -10.31 2.41 4.16
C LEU A 18 -11.60 3.06 4.67
N ASN A 19 -11.52 3.73 5.81
CA ASN A 19 -12.59 4.54 6.37
C ASN A 19 -12.28 6.02 6.16
N GLU A 20 -13.03 6.91 6.83
CA GLU A 20 -12.85 8.36 6.65
C GLU A 20 -11.53 8.88 7.25
N ASN A 21 -11.14 8.40 8.43
CA ASN A 21 -10.01 8.94 9.21
C ASN A 21 -8.89 7.92 9.47
N ASN A 22 -9.13 6.67 9.13
CA ASN A 22 -8.24 5.56 9.39
C ASN A 22 -8.41 4.45 8.35
N PHE A 23 -7.46 3.52 8.36
CA PHE A 23 -7.61 2.25 7.66
C PHE A 23 -7.37 1.08 8.62
N HIS A 24 -8.06 -0.02 8.36
CA HIS A 24 -7.80 -1.30 8.98
C HIS A 24 -7.04 -2.21 8.01
N LEU A 25 -5.96 -2.80 8.50
CA LEU A 25 -5.11 -3.73 7.76
C LEU A 25 -5.26 -5.13 8.33
N ILE A 26 -5.57 -6.08 7.45
CA ILE A 26 -5.47 -7.51 7.71
C ILE A 26 -4.34 -8.05 6.85
N ASP A 27 -3.29 -8.56 7.48
CA ASP A 27 -2.15 -9.20 6.85
C ASP A 27 -1.87 -10.55 7.55
N ASP A 28 -2.36 -11.64 6.98
CA ASP A 28 -2.13 -13.00 7.51
C ASP A 28 -0.69 -13.48 7.31
N ASP A 29 0.07 -12.87 6.39
CA ASP A 29 1.47 -13.22 6.16
C ASP A 29 2.35 -12.65 7.27
N THR A 30 2.07 -11.40 7.66
CA THR A 30 2.75 -10.69 8.73
C THR A 30 1.73 -10.21 9.77
N PRO A 31 1.30 -11.08 10.71
CA PRO A 31 0.24 -10.75 11.67
C PRO A 31 0.55 -9.56 12.58
N SER A 32 1.82 -9.19 12.77
CA SER A 32 2.22 -8.00 13.52
C SER A 32 1.78 -6.68 12.88
N ASN A 33 1.50 -6.69 11.57
CA ASN A 33 0.98 -5.53 10.84
C ASN A 33 -0.55 -5.38 10.95
N LYS A 34 -1.24 -6.35 11.57
CA LYS A 34 -2.69 -6.29 11.70
C LYS A 34 -3.06 -5.20 12.69
N GLY A 35 -3.95 -4.31 12.28
CA GLY A 35 -4.35 -3.21 13.16
C GLY A 35 -5.12 -2.11 12.46
N GLU A 36 -5.42 -1.08 13.24
CA GLU A 36 -6.07 0.14 12.78
C GLU A 36 -5.06 1.29 12.84
N TYR A 37 -4.95 2.04 11.74
CA TYR A 37 -3.94 3.06 11.55
C TYR A 37 -4.59 4.37 11.09
N LYS A 38 -4.26 5.48 11.74
CA LYS A 38 -4.83 6.79 11.43
C LYS A 38 -4.07 7.47 10.29
N TYR A 39 -4.78 8.10 9.35
CA TYR A 39 -4.12 8.77 8.22
C TYR A 39 -3.19 9.91 8.67
N ASN A 40 -3.57 10.66 9.71
CA ASN A 40 -2.76 11.75 10.28
C ASN A 40 -1.45 11.30 10.97
N SER A 41 -1.26 9.99 11.13
CA SER A 41 -0.02 9.40 11.65
C SER A 41 0.93 9.00 10.53
N ILE A 42 0.46 8.89 9.29
CA ILE A 42 1.27 8.49 8.13
C ILE A 42 2.20 9.64 7.74
N THR A 43 3.48 9.33 7.63
CA THR A 43 4.54 10.25 7.21
C THR A 43 5.04 9.94 5.80
N SER A 44 5.03 8.66 5.40
CA SER A 44 5.42 8.22 4.06
C SER A 44 4.64 6.98 3.60
N ILE A 45 4.41 6.85 2.30
CA ILE A 45 3.89 5.64 1.65
C ILE A 45 4.80 5.35 0.46
N SER A 46 5.58 4.28 0.55
CA SER A 46 6.56 3.87 -0.46
C SER A 46 6.26 2.49 -0.99
N LEU A 47 6.43 2.30 -2.29
CA LEU A 47 6.24 1.03 -2.95
C LEU A 47 7.62 0.61 -3.47
N ILE A 48 8.08 -0.62 -3.19
CA ILE A 48 9.40 -1.18 -3.54
C ILE A 48 9.22 -2.44 -4.40
N LYS A 49 10.07 -2.70 -5.41
CA LYS A 49 9.96 -3.72 -6.49
C LYS A 49 11.36 -4.26 -6.69
N GLY A 50 11.62 -5.46 -6.18
CA GLY A 50 12.88 -6.17 -6.42
C GLY A 50 14.16 -5.33 -6.31
N LYS A 51 15.20 -5.65 -7.10
CA LYS A 51 16.56 -5.06 -7.08
C LYS A 51 16.62 -3.53 -7.26
N THR A 52 15.49 -2.86 -7.46
CA THR A 52 15.42 -1.42 -7.65
C THR A 52 14.72 -0.83 -6.42
N ASN A 53 15.46 -0.08 -5.60
CA ASN A 53 14.89 0.71 -4.49
C ASN A 53 14.20 1.95 -5.10
N TRP A 54 12.97 1.84 -5.57
CA TRP A 54 12.18 3.03 -5.89
C TRP A 54 11.53 3.51 -4.60
N ILE A 55 12.05 4.62 -4.09
CA ILE A 55 11.48 5.30 -2.95
C ILE A 55 10.42 6.23 -3.53
N VAL A 56 9.16 5.81 -3.49
CA VAL A 56 8.04 6.74 -3.69
C VAL A 56 7.85 7.43 -2.34
N SER A 57 8.46 8.59 -2.15
CA SER A 57 8.18 9.44 -1.01
C SER A 57 6.97 10.31 -1.36
N ILE A 58 5.96 10.38 -0.49
CA ILE A 58 4.73 11.18 -0.73
C ILE A 58 4.99 12.71 -0.77
N PHE A 59 6.24 13.16 -0.70
CA PHE A 59 6.63 14.51 -1.10
C PHE A 59 7.03 14.66 -2.58
N SER A 60 7.02 13.60 -3.38
CA SER A 60 7.39 13.68 -4.80
C SER A 60 6.25 13.27 -5.71
N LEU A 61 5.75 14.25 -6.46
CA LEU A 61 4.84 14.16 -7.59
C LEU A 61 5.42 13.22 -8.67
N VAL A 62 5.32 11.90 -8.49
CA VAL A 62 5.78 10.93 -9.50
C VAL A 62 4.73 9.83 -9.66
N ILE A 63 3.52 10.25 -10.06
CA ILE A 63 2.48 9.33 -10.55
C ILE A 63 2.81 8.91 -11.99
N ASP A 64 3.41 9.79 -12.80
CA ASP A 64 3.65 9.55 -14.24
C ASP A 64 4.65 8.42 -14.53
N PHE A 65 5.54 8.07 -13.58
CA PHE A 65 6.59 7.07 -13.83
C PHE A 65 6.15 5.62 -13.56
N ILE A 66 5.01 5.39 -12.90
CA ILE A 66 4.48 4.03 -12.66
C ILE A 66 3.85 3.44 -13.94
N PHE A 67 3.37 4.31 -14.84
CA PHE A 67 2.59 3.90 -16.01
C PHE A 67 3.42 3.43 -17.22
N ASP A 68 4.71 3.80 -17.33
CA ASP A 68 5.50 3.57 -18.55
C ASP A 68 6.31 2.26 -18.58
N LEU A 69 6.30 1.46 -17.51
CA LEU A 69 7.00 0.16 -17.50
C LEU A 69 6.06 -1.01 -17.80
N GLY A 70 5.83 -1.16 -19.11
CA GLY A 70 5.64 -2.39 -19.87
C GLY A 70 5.14 -3.66 -19.17
N SER A 71 3.97 -4.10 -19.64
CA SER A 71 3.59 -5.50 -19.87
C SER A 71 3.58 -6.48 -18.69
N PHE A 72 2.33 -6.81 -18.29
CA PHE A 72 1.83 -8.11 -17.82
C PHE A 72 2.48 -8.79 -16.60
N SER A 73 1.59 -9.26 -15.72
CA SER A 73 1.78 -10.15 -14.57
C SER A 73 2.08 -9.49 -13.22
N ASN A 74 1.53 -10.14 -12.20
CA ASN A 74 1.42 -9.75 -10.79
C ASN A 74 2.73 -9.23 -10.17
N TYR A 75 2.62 -8.50 -9.06
CA TYR A 75 3.78 -8.15 -8.23
C TYR A 75 4.59 -9.40 -7.88
N LYS A 76 5.92 -9.27 -7.97
CA LYS A 76 6.87 -10.36 -7.73
C LYS A 76 7.07 -10.56 -6.22
N GLU A 77 7.67 -11.69 -5.84
CA GLU A 77 7.87 -12.07 -4.42
C GLU A 77 8.62 -11.06 -3.56
N LYS A 78 9.36 -10.13 -4.17
CA LYS A 78 10.20 -9.14 -3.47
C LYS A 78 9.60 -7.74 -3.46
N ASP A 79 8.40 -7.56 -3.99
CA ASP A 79 7.76 -6.26 -4.06
C ASP A 79 7.08 -5.97 -2.71
N LYS A 80 7.24 -4.75 -2.19
CA LYS A 80 6.77 -4.35 -0.86
C LYS A 80 6.03 -3.02 -0.90
N LEU A 81 5.06 -2.85 -0.02
CA LEU A 81 4.46 -1.57 0.34
C LEU A 81 4.94 -1.23 1.75
N ILE A 82 5.59 -0.09 1.91
CA ILE A 82 6.04 0.44 3.18
C ILE A 82 5.21 1.66 3.52
N ILE A 83 4.51 1.62 4.65
CA ILE A 83 3.79 2.75 5.20
C ILE A 83 4.53 3.19 6.46
N GLN A 84 5.19 4.35 6.39
CA GLN A 84 5.81 4.94 7.56
C GLN A 84 4.77 5.76 8.31
N THR A 85 4.68 5.50 9.62
CA THR A 85 3.91 6.30 10.56
C THR A 85 4.85 7.04 11.49
N LYS A 86 4.33 7.97 12.30
CA LYS A 86 5.11 8.70 13.31
C LYS A 86 5.80 7.77 14.31
N ASP A 87 5.16 6.64 14.63
CA ASP A 87 5.57 5.77 15.74
C ASP A 87 6.13 4.42 15.26
N SER A 88 5.90 4.05 14.00
CA SER A 88 6.23 2.71 13.48
C SER A 88 6.30 2.66 11.94
N GLU A 89 6.87 1.57 11.42
CA GLU A 89 6.87 1.24 10.00
C GLU A 89 6.03 -0.02 9.75
N ILE A 90 5.17 0.01 8.75
CA ILE A 90 4.35 -1.13 8.32
C ILE A 90 4.92 -1.60 6.98
N GLU A 91 5.60 -2.75 6.99
CA GLU A 91 6.15 -3.38 5.78
C GLU A 91 5.25 -4.52 5.31
N ILE A 92 4.73 -4.42 4.09
CA ILE A 92 3.74 -5.35 3.55
C ILE A 92 4.27 -5.96 2.26
N LEU A 93 4.33 -7.28 2.18
CA LEU A 93 4.80 -7.97 0.99
C LEU A 93 3.67 -8.11 -0.05
N LEU A 94 3.93 -7.64 -1.26
CA LEU A 94 2.95 -7.56 -2.36
C LEU A 94 2.95 -8.79 -3.27
N PHE A 95 3.59 -9.88 -2.88
CA PHE A 95 3.66 -11.06 -3.73
C PHE A 95 2.28 -11.61 -4.09
N LYS A 96 2.08 -11.97 -5.36
CA LYS A 96 0.81 -12.53 -5.89
C LYS A 96 -0.40 -11.60 -5.68
N VAL A 97 -0.17 -10.30 -5.57
CA VAL A 97 -1.21 -9.26 -5.51
C VAL A 97 -1.48 -8.71 -6.92
N ASP A 98 -2.74 -8.36 -7.19
CA ASP A 98 -3.13 -7.68 -8.43
C ASP A 98 -2.54 -6.26 -8.48
N LYS A 99 -1.88 -5.94 -9.60
CA LYS A 99 -1.22 -4.63 -9.79
C LYS A 99 -2.19 -3.46 -9.69
N LYS A 100 -3.35 -3.56 -10.32
CA LYS A 100 -4.34 -2.48 -10.39
C LYS A 100 -4.98 -2.21 -9.02
N GLU A 101 -5.19 -3.26 -8.23
CA GLU A 101 -5.74 -3.13 -6.88
C GLU A 101 -4.77 -2.38 -5.94
N VAL A 102 -3.46 -2.63 -6.04
CA VAL A 102 -2.47 -1.86 -5.25
C VAL A 102 -2.39 -0.42 -5.71
N GLU A 103 -2.42 -0.18 -7.03
CA GLU A 103 -2.44 1.18 -7.56
C GLU A 103 -3.67 1.95 -7.08
N ALA A 104 -4.85 1.32 -7.13
CA ALA A 104 -6.08 1.89 -6.60
C ALA A 104 -6.00 2.15 -5.09
N LEU A 105 -5.43 1.21 -4.31
CA LEU A 105 -5.20 1.38 -2.89
C LEU A 105 -4.29 2.57 -2.60
N VAL A 106 -3.13 2.65 -3.24
CA VAL A 106 -2.15 3.72 -3.02
C VAL A 106 -2.73 5.08 -3.37
N LEU A 107 -3.44 5.20 -4.50
CA LEU A 107 -4.12 6.44 -4.89
C LEU A 107 -5.18 6.87 -3.86
N ASN A 108 -5.93 5.91 -3.31
CA ASN A 108 -6.95 6.21 -2.31
C ASN A 108 -6.33 6.59 -0.95
N LEU A 109 -5.28 5.90 -0.52
CA LEU A 109 -4.52 6.25 0.69
C LEU A 109 -3.95 7.67 0.58
N GLN A 110 -3.35 8.02 -0.55
CA GLN A 110 -2.81 9.37 -0.77
C GLN A 110 -3.90 10.45 -0.68
N LYS A 111 -5.07 10.22 -1.29
CA LYS A 111 -6.20 11.15 -1.20
C LYS A 111 -6.67 11.34 0.24
N LEU A 112 -6.66 10.29 1.05
CA LEU A 112 -7.13 10.32 2.44
C LEU A 112 -6.08 10.90 3.40
N VAL A 113 -4.79 10.76 3.10
CA VAL A 113 -3.69 11.37 3.88
C VAL A 113 -3.55 12.88 3.63
N ASN A 114 -3.81 13.33 2.40
CA ASN A 114 -3.69 14.73 1.99
C ASN A 114 -4.99 15.54 2.17
N LYS A 115 -6.05 14.92 2.70
CA LYS A 115 -7.33 15.55 3.00
C LYS A 115 -7.26 16.30 4.33
#